data_AF-A0AAV9E1F3-F1
#
_entry.id   AF-A0AAV9E1F3-F1
#
_cell.length_a   1.000
_cell.length_b   1.000
_cell.length_c   1.000
_cell.angle_alpha   90.00
_cell.angle_beta   90.00
_cell.angle_gamma   90.00
#
_symmetry.space_group_name_H-M   'P 1'
#
loop_
_entity.id
_entity.type
_entity.pdbx_description
1 polymer ?
#
loop_
_entity_poly.entity_id
_entity_poly.type
_entity_poly.pdbx_seq_one_letter_code
_entity_poly.pdbx_strand_id
1 'polypeptide(L)' 'MILKGLPAPGEDALILVCGPPGLMQHVSGEKAKDWTQGELSGLLKKLGYTEEMVYKF' A
#
# COMPACT_ATOMS: atom_id res chain seq x y z
N MET A 1 -14.50 2.30 5.93
CA MET A 1 -14.19 3.69 5.50
C MET A 1 -13.18 3.76 4.36
N ILE A 2 -12.09 2.97 4.33
CA ILE A 2 -11.10 2.99 3.23
C ILE A 2 -11.70 2.60 1.86
N LEU A 3 -12.52 1.55 1.81
CA LEU A 3 -13.18 1.10 0.57
C LEU A 3 -14.10 2.14 -0.09
N LYS A 4 -14.47 3.22 0.60
CA LYS A 4 -15.25 4.31 0.01
C LYS A 4 -14.38 5.29 -0.79
N GLY A 5 -13.10 5.40 -0.44
CA GLY A 5 -12.19 6.42 -0.99
C GLY A 5 -11.13 5.88 -1.94
N LEU A 6 -10.97 4.55 -2.05
CA LEU A 6 -10.00 3.91 -2.93
C LEU A 6 -10.73 3.09 -4.01
N PRO A 7 -10.14 2.93 -5.21
CA PRO A 7 -10.61 1.95 -6.17
C PRO A 7 -10.55 0.55 -5.56
N ALA A 8 -11.50 -0.31 -5.91
CA ALA A 8 -11.45 -1.71 -5.49
C ALA A 8 -10.17 -2.39 -6.04
N PRO A 9 -9.62 -3.40 -5.35
CA PRO A 9 -8.50 -4.18 -5.87
C PRO A 9 -8.81 -4.75 -7.26
N GLY A 10 -7.89 -4.58 -8.20
CA GLY A 10 -8.04 -5.01 -9.59
C GLY A 10 -6.90 -4.49 -10.47
N GLU A 11 -6.84 -4.96 -11.72
CA GLU A 11 -5.75 -4.64 -12.66
C GLU A 11 -5.62 -3.14 -12.95
N ASP A 12 -6.71 -2.39 -12.86
CA ASP A 12 -6.74 -0.94 -13.09
C ASP A 12 -6.50 -0.09 -11.82
N ALA A 13 -6.19 -0.73 -10.68
CA ALA A 13 -5.99 -0.04 -9.42
C ALA A 13 -4.51 0.25 -9.14
N LEU A 14 -4.17 1.53 -9.00
CA LEU A 14 -2.88 1.98 -8.51
C LEU A 14 -3.05 2.88 -7.28
N ILE A 15 -2.54 2.42 -6.14
CA ILE A 15 -2.56 3.11 -4.86
C ILE A 15 -1.18 3.67 -4.57
N LEU A 16 -1.11 4.99 -4.44
CA LEU A 16 0.12 5.70 -4.12
C LEU A 16 0.15 6.05 -2.63
N VAL A 17 1.20 5.66 -1.92
CA VAL A 17 1.27 5.82 -0.47
C VAL A 17 2.53 6.61 -0.09
N CYS A 18 2.32 7.67 0.69
CA CYS A 18 3.38 8.51 1.27
C CYS A 18 2.94 8.96 2.66
N GLY A 19 3.88 9.01 3.60
CA GLY A 19 3.60 9.48 4.94
C GLY A 19 4.69 9.12 5.94
N PRO A 20 4.50 9.47 7.23
CA PRO A 20 5.45 9.12 8.28
C PRO A 20 5.52 7.59 8.49
N PRO A 21 6.61 7.06 9.07
CA PRO A 21 6.82 5.62 9.25
C PRO A 21 5.63 4.87 9.87
N GLY A 22 5.01 5.43 10.92
CA GLY A 22 3.84 4.82 11.56
C GLY A 22 2.62 4.69 10.63
N LEU A 23 2.40 5.67 9.74
CA LEU A 23 1.36 5.58 8.72
C LEU A 23 1.70 4.51 7.69
N MET A 24 2.95 4.53 7.19
CA MET A 24 3.42 3.56 6.20
C MET A 24 3.24 2.13 6.71
N GLN A 25 3.72 1.83 7.92
CA GLN A 25 3.56 0.51 8.54
C GLN A 25 2.09 0.08 8.70
N HIS A 26 1.20 1.00 9.06
CA HIS A 26 -0.20 0.68 9.28
C HIS A 26 -0.97 0.45 7.96
N VAL A 27 -0.62 1.18 6.90
CA VAL A 27 -1.37 1.19 5.63
C VAL A 27 -0.81 0.19 4.62
N SER A 28 0.50 0.21 4.36
CA SER A 28 1.14 -0.52 3.25
C SER A 28 2.39 -1.32 3.65
N GLY A 29 2.92 -1.12 4.86
CA GLY A 29 4.32 -1.43 5.16
C GLY A 29 5.29 -0.37 4.65
N GLU A 30 6.53 -0.42 5.15
CA GLU A 30 7.63 0.44 4.70
C GLU A 30 8.23 -0.04 3.38
N LYS A 31 9.09 0.79 2.79
CA LYS A 31 10.01 0.38 1.72
C LYS A 31 11.09 -0.52 2.29
N ALA A 32 11.70 -1.33 1.44
CA ALA A 32 12.88 -2.07 1.84
C ALA A 32 14.07 -1.13 2.10
N LYS A 33 15.06 -1.61 2.86
CA LYS A 33 16.25 -0.83 3.23
C LYS A 33 17.11 -0.40 2.03
N ASP A 34 16.98 -1.10 0.91
CA ASP A 34 17.64 -0.83 -0.36
C ASP A 34 16.82 0.10 -1.28
N TRP A 35 15.77 0.72 -0.73
CA TRP A 35 14.84 1.63 -1.43
C TRP A 35 13.90 0.98 -2.46
N THR A 36 13.90 -0.35 -2.57
CA THR A 36 12.88 -1.07 -3.34
C THR A 36 11.53 -1.02 -2.62
N GLN A 37 10.45 -1.41 -3.31
CA GLN A 37 9.07 -1.28 -2.80
C GLN A 37 8.81 -2.10 -1.52
N GLY A 38 9.61 -3.14 -1.27
CA GLY A 38 9.43 -4.03 -0.12
C GLY A 38 8.09 -4.79 -0.14
N GLU A 39 7.83 -5.55 0.91
CA GLU A 39 6.58 -6.33 1.02
C GLU A 39 5.38 -5.41 1.28
N LEU A 40 4.24 -5.70 0.63
CA LEU A 40 2.99 -5.08 1.02
C LEU A 40 2.53 -5.67 2.36
N SER A 41 2.11 -4.82 3.30
CA SER A 41 1.51 -5.23 4.57
C SER A 41 0.43 -4.23 5.02
N GLY A 42 -0.04 -4.34 6.25
CA GLY A 42 -1.03 -3.40 6.80
C GLY A 42 -2.44 -3.57 6.21
N LEU A 43 -3.17 -2.47 6.17
CA LEU A 43 -4.58 -2.44 5.76
C LEU A 43 -4.79 -2.83 4.30
N LEU A 44 -3.93 -2.37 3.38
CA LEU A 44 -4.09 -2.66 1.96
C LEU A 44 -3.97 -4.17 1.68
N LYS A 45 -2.99 -4.85 2.29
CA LYS A 45 -2.89 -6.31 2.19
C LYS A 45 -4.14 -7.03 2.72
N LYS A 46 -4.67 -6.60 3.87
CA LYS A 46 -5.89 -7.19 4.48
C LYS A 46 -7.14 -6.98 3.64
N LEU A 47 -7.17 -5.92 2.82
CA LEU A 47 -8.28 -5.60 1.94
C LEU A 47 -8.14 -6.24 0.54
N GLY A 48 -7.08 -7.02 0.30
CA GLY A 48 -6.90 -7.77 -0.95
C GLY A 48 -6.16 -7.04 -2.05
N TYR A 49 -5.51 -5.90 -1.76
CA TYR A 49 -4.57 -5.30 -2.70
C TYR A 49 -3.28 -6.12 -2.77
N THR A 50 -2.64 -6.14 -3.93
CA THR A 50 -1.34 -6.79 -4.17
C THR A 50 -0.22 -5.76 -4.28
N GLU A 51 1.03 -6.22 -4.21
CA GLU A 51 2.23 -5.41 -4.38
C GLU A 51 2.25 -4.65 -5.71
N GLU A 52 1.67 -5.22 -6.76
CA GLU A 52 1.57 -4.61 -8.10
C GLU A 52 0.66 -3.37 -8.12
N MET A 53 -0.30 -3.32 -7.20
CA MET A 53 -1.28 -2.23 -7.07
C MET A 53 -0.79 -1.10 -6.17
N VAL A 54 0.34 -1.24 -5.47
CA VAL A 54 0.75 -0.29 -4.43
C VAL A 54 2.16 0.22 -4.68
N TYR A 55 2.29 1.55 -4.77
CA TYR A 55 3.58 2.22 -4.88
C TYR A 55 3.83 3.13 -3.67
N LYS A 56 4.94 2.89 -2.99
CA LYS A 56 5.40 3.62 -1.80
C LYS A 56 6.50 4.61 -2.19
N PHE A 57 6.32 5.86 -1.78
CA PHE A 57 7.34 6.92 -1.94
C PHE A 57 8.42 6.80 -0.86
#